data_AF-A0A2V8M0C2-F1
#
_entry.id   AF-A0A2V8M0C2-F1
#
_cell.length_a   1.000
_cell.length_b   1.000
_cell.length_c   1.000
_cell.angle_alpha   90.00
_cell.angle_beta   90.00
_cell.angle_gamma   90.00
#
_symmetry.space_group_name_H-M   'P 1'
#
loop_
_entity.id
_entity.type
_entity.pdbx_description
1 polymer ?
#
loop_
_entity_poly.entity_id
_entity_poly.type
_entity_poly.pdbx_seq_one_letter_code
_entity_poly.pdbx_strand_id
1 'polypeptide(L)'
;MSFRIVLRSVLMLSALTILSAGSVLQAQSQKDVDRDRNRGVVMLALMKDYLKEYYYDPAYHGMDLDSRFKTAESKIREAANISQVLGIIAQTMVELNDSHTFFIPPSRPVEVDYGWRMQMIGDSCLVTVVDEGSDAEAQGLKPGDEVVSVDGFRPTRESFWKMEYNYNVLRPQPGKRMKMKRSCRVFAT
;
A
#
# COMPACT_ATOMS: atom_id res chain seq x y z
N MET A 1 22.01 9.91 -60.01
CA MET A 1 21.75 10.91 -58.96
C MET A 1 20.48 10.64 -58.13
N SER A 2 19.73 9.55 -58.37
CA SER A 2 18.40 9.34 -57.79
C SER A 2 18.36 8.42 -56.55
N PHE A 3 19.35 7.55 -56.35
CA PHE A 3 19.33 6.55 -55.26
C PHE A 3 19.58 7.14 -53.86
N ARG A 4 20.44 8.17 -53.78
CA ARG A 4 20.77 8.88 -52.51
C ARG A 4 19.61 9.75 -51.99
N ILE A 5 18.71 10.17 -52.87
CA ILE A 5 17.54 10.99 -52.52
C ILE A 5 16.45 10.07 -51.96
N VAL A 6 16.17 8.94 -52.61
CA VAL A 6 15.18 7.95 -52.14
C VAL A 6 15.57 7.39 -50.77
N LEU A 7 16.85 7.08 -50.54
CA LEU A 7 17.32 6.55 -49.25
C LEU A 7 17.20 7.58 -48.11
N ARG A 8 17.41 8.88 -48.39
CA ARG A 8 17.20 9.98 -47.42
C ARG A 8 15.72 10.23 -47.13
N SER A 9 14.86 10.11 -48.13
CA SER A 9 13.40 10.25 -47.96
C SER A 9 12.80 9.10 -47.14
N VAL A 10 13.28 7.87 -47.33
CA VAL A 10 12.84 6.70 -46.55
C VAL A 10 13.32 6.78 -45.09
N LEU A 11 14.54 7.26 -44.85
CA LEU A 11 15.07 7.51 -43.49
C LEU A 11 14.34 8.65 -42.77
N MET A 12 13.92 9.70 -43.48
CA MET A 12 13.10 10.77 -42.90
C MET A 12 11.65 10.34 -42.60
N LEU A 13 11.02 9.54 -43.47
CA LEU A 13 9.67 9.01 -43.22
C LEU A 13 9.63 8.04 -42.03
N SER A 14 10.68 7.23 -41.85
CA SER A 14 10.80 6.31 -40.71
C SER A 14 11.12 7.01 -39.40
N ALA A 15 11.87 8.12 -39.42
CA ALA A 15 12.06 8.95 -38.24
C ALA A 15 10.75 9.66 -37.81
N LEU A 16 9.90 10.07 -38.77
CA LEU A 16 8.64 10.76 -38.50
C LEU A 16 7.54 9.84 -37.94
N THR A 17 7.52 8.56 -38.32
CA THR A 17 6.60 7.56 -37.76
C THR A 17 7.00 7.12 -36.35
N ILE A 18 8.30 7.07 -36.03
CA ILE A 18 8.77 6.76 -34.66
C ILE A 18 8.44 7.90 -33.69
N LEU A 19 8.53 9.16 -34.14
CA LEU A 19 8.23 10.33 -33.30
C LEU A 19 6.73 10.50 -33.00
N SER A 20 5.85 10.00 -33.86
CA SER A 20 4.40 10.08 -33.66
C SER A 20 3.83 8.97 -32.77
N ALA A 21 4.49 7.81 -32.68
CA ALA A 21 4.08 6.70 -31.81
C ALA A 21 4.25 7.00 -30.31
N GLY A 22 5.25 7.81 -29.93
CA GLY A 22 5.50 8.20 -28.53
C GLY A 22 4.38 9.06 -27.92
N SER A 23 3.77 9.95 -28.71
CA SER A 23 2.74 10.88 -28.25
C SER A 23 1.43 10.19 -27.85
N VAL A 24 1.08 9.08 -28.51
CA VAL A 24 -0.17 8.34 -28.26
C VAL A 24 -0.11 7.58 -26.93
N LEU A 25 1.02 6.93 -26.62
CA LEU A 25 1.24 6.21 -25.35
C LEU A 25 1.20 7.15 -24.14
N GLN A 26 1.83 8.32 -24.24
CA GLN A 26 1.84 9.31 -23.16
C GLN A 26 0.45 9.92 -22.91
N ALA A 27 -0.32 10.15 -23.96
CA ALA A 27 -1.69 10.68 -23.85
C ALA A 27 -2.66 9.69 -23.21
N GLN A 28 -2.51 8.38 -23.46
CA GLN A 28 -3.31 7.34 -22.81
C GLN A 28 -2.98 7.23 -21.32
N SER A 29 -1.69 7.21 -20.96
CA SER A 29 -1.24 7.16 -19.57
C SER A 29 -1.74 8.36 -18.75
N GLN A 30 -1.71 9.56 -19.30
CA GLN A 30 -2.22 10.75 -18.60
C GLN A 30 -3.73 10.67 -18.34
N LYS A 31 -4.52 10.21 -19.31
CA LYS A 31 -5.98 10.04 -19.15
C LYS A 31 -6.33 9.00 -18.09
N ASP A 32 -5.56 7.91 -18.01
CA ASP A 32 -5.74 6.90 -16.97
C ASP A 32 -5.45 7.47 -15.58
N VAL A 33 -4.35 8.22 -15.43
CA VAL A 33 -4.00 8.88 -14.17
C VAL A 33 -5.10 9.88 -13.76
N ASP A 34 -5.60 10.70 -14.68
CA ASP A 34 -6.64 11.68 -14.37
C ASP A 34 -7.96 11.01 -13.95
N ARG A 35 -8.32 9.88 -14.57
CA ARG A 35 -9.45 9.04 -14.13
C ARG A 35 -9.24 8.54 -12.70
N ASP A 36 -8.04 8.07 -12.39
CA ASP A 36 -7.71 7.52 -11.07
C ASP A 36 -7.73 8.62 -9.98
N ARG A 37 -7.24 9.82 -10.29
CA ARG A 37 -7.35 11.00 -9.42
C ARG A 37 -8.80 11.36 -9.14
N ASN A 38 -9.63 11.45 -10.19
CA ASN A 38 -11.05 11.79 -10.04
C ASN A 38 -11.78 10.77 -9.18
N ARG A 39 -11.51 9.47 -9.39
CA ARG A 39 -12.03 8.40 -8.51
C ARG A 39 -11.58 8.58 -7.07
N GLY A 40 -10.30 8.87 -6.85
CA GLY A 40 -9.75 9.11 -5.53
C GLY A 40 -10.41 10.27 -4.78
N VAL A 41 -10.68 11.38 -5.46
CA VAL A 41 -11.39 12.53 -4.89
C VAL A 41 -12.81 12.14 -4.45
N VAL A 42 -13.54 11.38 -5.27
CA VAL A 42 -14.89 10.91 -4.93
C VAL A 42 -14.86 9.97 -3.71
N MET A 43 -13.92 9.02 -3.68
CA MET A 43 -13.76 8.11 -2.54
C MET A 43 -13.46 8.88 -1.25
N LEU A 44 -12.53 9.83 -1.32
CA LEU A 44 -12.16 10.67 -0.17
C LEU A 44 -13.34 11.49 0.34
N ALA A 45 -14.16 12.07 -0.55
CA ALA A 45 -15.36 12.81 -0.17
C ALA A 45 -16.40 11.93 0.53
N LEU A 46 -16.72 10.76 -0.02
CA LEU A 46 -17.65 9.81 0.58
C LEU A 46 -17.20 9.37 1.98
N MET A 47 -15.91 9.10 2.14
CA MET A 47 -15.35 8.72 3.44
C MET A 47 -15.45 9.85 4.46
N LYS A 48 -15.26 11.11 4.04
CA LYS A 48 -15.45 12.27 4.90
C LYS A 48 -16.90 12.37 5.39
N ASP A 49 -17.85 12.17 4.50
CA ASP A 49 -19.28 12.23 4.83
C ASP A 49 -19.66 11.12 5.81
N TYR A 50 -19.16 9.89 5.59
CA TYR A 50 -19.36 8.79 6.53
C TYR A 50 -18.70 9.00 7.89
N LEU A 51 -17.52 9.62 7.94
CA LEU A 51 -16.93 10.01 9.22
C LEU A 51 -17.81 11.02 9.96
N LYS A 52 -18.34 12.03 9.26
CA LYS A 52 -19.23 13.03 9.88
C LYS A 52 -20.53 12.43 10.41
N GLU A 53 -21.06 11.42 9.73
CA GLU A 53 -22.35 10.83 10.05
C GLU A 53 -22.26 9.70 11.09
N TYR A 54 -21.21 8.86 11.02
CA TYR A 54 -21.16 7.59 11.75
C TYR A 54 -19.97 7.43 12.69
N TYR A 55 -19.00 8.36 12.68
CA TYR A 55 -17.84 8.22 13.56
C TYR A 55 -18.20 8.44 15.03
N TYR A 56 -17.71 7.56 15.90
CA TYR A 56 -18.14 7.52 17.30
C TYR A 56 -17.63 8.71 18.13
N ASP A 57 -16.45 9.25 17.79
CA ASP A 57 -15.85 10.39 18.47
C ASP A 57 -16.06 11.67 17.65
N PRO A 58 -16.92 12.60 18.09
CA PRO A 58 -17.18 13.84 17.37
C PRO A 58 -15.96 14.78 17.31
N ALA A 59 -14.93 14.57 18.14
CA ALA A 59 -13.68 15.32 18.09
C ALA A 59 -12.65 14.71 17.12
N TYR A 60 -12.93 13.54 16.53
CA TYR A 60 -12.03 12.83 15.61
C TYR A 60 -10.61 12.64 16.18
N HIS A 61 -10.50 12.32 17.47
CA HIS A 61 -9.22 12.26 18.19
C HIS A 61 -8.40 13.57 18.12
N GLY A 62 -9.07 14.71 18.00
CA GLY A 62 -8.45 16.03 17.85
C GLY A 62 -8.02 16.37 16.42
N MET A 63 -8.40 15.56 15.42
CA MET A 63 -8.12 15.85 14.01
C MET A 63 -9.04 16.94 13.47
N ASP A 64 -8.47 17.97 12.84
CA ASP A 64 -9.22 18.88 11.97
C ASP A 64 -9.55 18.15 10.65
N LEU A 65 -10.75 17.57 10.62
CA LEU A 65 -11.23 16.77 9.49
C LEU A 65 -11.30 17.58 8.19
N ASP A 66 -11.78 18.82 8.24
CA ASP A 66 -11.97 19.62 7.02
C ASP A 66 -10.63 20.03 6.40
N SER A 67 -9.71 20.52 7.23
CA SER A 67 -8.35 20.88 6.80
C SER A 67 -7.56 19.67 6.30
N ARG A 68 -7.67 18.54 7.00
CA ARG A 68 -6.96 17.32 6.64
C ARG A 68 -7.44 16.75 5.31
N PHE A 69 -8.76 16.66 5.10
CA PHE A 69 -9.32 16.13 3.85
C PHE A 69 -9.06 17.07 2.66
N LYS A 70 -9.08 18.40 2.87
CA LYS A 70 -8.70 19.35 1.83
C LYS A 70 -7.24 19.16 1.40
N THR A 71 -6.34 18.97 2.35
CA THR A 71 -4.92 18.70 2.08
C THR A 71 -4.74 17.39 1.31
N ALA A 72 -5.45 16.34 1.69
CA ALA A 72 -5.42 15.06 1.00
C ALA A 72 -5.96 15.15 -0.42
N GLU A 73 -7.05 15.90 -0.66
CA GLU A 73 -7.59 16.13 -1.98
C GLU A 73 -6.57 16.81 -2.91
N SER A 74 -5.89 17.86 -2.44
CA SER A 74 -4.83 18.52 -3.21
C SER A 74 -3.71 17.54 -3.60
N LYS A 75 -3.27 16.69 -2.66
CA LYS A 75 -2.26 15.65 -2.94
C LYS A 75 -2.75 14.61 -3.94
N ILE A 76 -4.02 14.21 -3.89
CA ILE A 76 -4.61 13.28 -4.88
C ILE A 76 -4.56 13.89 -6.27
N ARG A 77 -4.87 15.19 -6.42
CA ARG A 77 -4.83 15.88 -7.73
C ARG A 77 -3.43 15.94 -8.34
N GLU A 78 -2.38 15.86 -7.51
CA GLU A 78 -0.97 15.86 -7.92
C GLU A 78 -0.37 14.44 -8.05
N ALA A 79 -1.11 13.40 -7.66
CA ALA A 79 -0.60 12.03 -7.66
C ALA A 79 -0.21 11.55 -9.06
N ALA A 80 0.94 10.87 -9.18
CA ALA A 80 1.49 10.38 -10.43
C ALA A 80 0.86 9.06 -10.91
N ASN A 81 0.20 8.31 -10.03
CA ASN A 81 -0.41 7.02 -10.35
C ASN A 81 -1.44 6.59 -9.29
N ILE A 82 -2.22 5.55 -9.60
CA ILE A 82 -3.23 4.98 -8.70
C ILE A 82 -2.68 4.56 -7.34
N SER A 83 -1.47 4.00 -7.27
CA SER A 83 -0.87 3.57 -5.99
C SER A 83 -0.63 4.75 -5.06
N GLN A 84 -0.23 5.90 -5.59
CA GLN A 84 -0.12 7.14 -4.82
C GLN A 84 -1.50 7.65 -4.37
N VAL A 85 -2.51 7.64 -5.25
CA VAL A 85 -3.88 8.04 -4.88
C VAL A 85 -4.40 7.21 -3.71
N LEU A 86 -4.34 5.88 -3.81
CA LEU A 86 -4.80 4.97 -2.76
C LEU A 86 -3.99 5.13 -1.47
N GLY A 87 -2.68 5.34 -1.58
CA GLY A 87 -1.80 5.60 -0.44
C GLY A 87 -2.15 6.90 0.30
N ILE A 88 -2.52 7.97 -0.41
CA ILE A 88 -2.94 9.24 0.19
C ILE A 88 -4.26 9.08 0.96
N ILE A 89 -5.23 8.35 0.39
CA ILE A 89 -6.50 8.05 1.07
C ILE A 89 -6.23 7.23 2.33
N ALA A 90 -5.45 6.15 2.22
CA ALA A 90 -5.07 5.31 3.35
C ALA A 90 -4.38 6.10 4.47
N GLN A 91 -3.40 6.94 4.10
CA GLN A 91 -2.69 7.79 5.05
C GLN A 91 -3.64 8.75 5.78
N THR A 92 -4.62 9.30 5.08
CA THR A 92 -5.62 10.19 5.68
C THR A 92 -6.45 9.50 6.76
N MET A 93 -6.80 8.23 6.55
CA MET A 93 -7.54 7.45 7.55
C MET A 93 -6.66 6.98 8.70
N VAL A 94 -5.43 6.52 8.42
CA VAL A 94 -4.50 6.06 9.45
C VAL A 94 -4.14 7.16 10.45
N GLU A 95 -4.19 8.42 10.03
CA GLU A 95 -3.96 9.58 10.90
C GLU A 95 -5.07 9.82 11.92
N LEU A 96 -6.27 9.25 11.76
CA LEU A 96 -7.28 9.22 12.84
C LEU A 96 -6.78 8.43 14.06
N ASN A 97 -5.74 7.62 13.85
CA ASN A 97 -5.12 6.79 14.88
C ASN A 97 -6.10 5.80 15.54
N ASP A 98 -7.06 5.32 14.76
CA ASP A 98 -8.07 4.34 15.17
C ASP A 98 -7.93 3.07 14.34
N SER A 99 -7.69 1.94 15.03
CA SER A 99 -7.45 0.65 14.40
C SER A 99 -8.66 0.05 13.69
N HIS A 100 -9.87 0.56 13.93
CA HIS A 100 -11.11 0.06 13.34
C HIS A 100 -11.68 0.98 12.25
N THR A 101 -11.04 2.12 12.01
CA THR A 101 -11.48 3.11 11.04
C THR A 101 -10.39 3.35 10.01
N PHE A 102 -10.29 2.43 9.05
CA PHE A 102 -9.26 2.43 8.02
C PHE A 102 -9.83 2.23 6.62
N PHE A 103 -9.04 2.59 5.62
CA PHE A 103 -9.42 2.48 4.21
C PHE A 103 -9.16 1.07 3.68
N ILE A 104 -10.16 0.40 3.15
CA ILE A 104 -9.99 -0.87 2.42
C ILE A 104 -9.93 -0.53 0.91
N PRO A 105 -8.78 -0.75 0.24
CA PRO A 105 -8.68 -0.47 -1.19
C PRO A 105 -9.57 -1.40 -2.01
N PRO A 106 -9.97 -1.01 -3.23
CA PRO A 106 -10.61 -1.92 -4.17
C PRO A 106 -9.78 -3.19 -4.35
N SER A 107 -10.49 -4.32 -4.55
CA SER A 107 -9.87 -5.64 -4.68
C SER A 107 -8.76 -5.65 -5.73
N ARG A 108 -7.69 -6.40 -5.42
CA ARG A 108 -6.54 -6.62 -6.28
C ARG A 108 -6.56 -8.05 -6.79
N PRO A 109 -6.01 -8.32 -7.98
CA PRO A 109 -5.93 -9.68 -8.50
C PRO A 109 -4.94 -10.58 -7.74
N VAL A 110 -4.17 -10.01 -6.81
CA VAL A 110 -3.15 -10.73 -6.03
C VAL A 110 -3.49 -10.64 -4.56
N GLU A 111 -3.66 -11.81 -3.95
CA GLU A 111 -3.65 -12.00 -2.51
C GLU A 111 -2.30 -12.60 -2.11
N VAL A 112 -1.80 -12.22 -0.93
CA VAL A 112 -0.56 -12.77 -0.39
C VAL A 112 -0.87 -13.37 0.96
N ASP A 113 -0.71 -14.68 1.06
CA ASP A 113 -0.64 -15.38 2.33
C ASP A 113 0.83 -15.61 2.67
N TYR A 114 1.24 -15.17 3.87
CA TYR A 114 2.60 -15.35 4.34
C TYR A 114 2.80 -16.67 5.08
N GLY A 115 1.72 -17.38 5.44
CA GLY A 115 1.78 -18.68 6.13
C GLY A 115 2.13 -18.59 7.62
N TRP A 116 1.95 -17.42 8.24
CA TRP A 116 2.16 -17.24 9.68
C TRP A 116 1.39 -16.03 10.20
N ARG A 117 1.17 -16.00 11.52
CA ARG A 117 0.50 -14.92 12.24
C ARG A 117 1.31 -14.51 13.47
N MET A 118 1.17 -13.25 13.84
CA MET A 118 1.78 -12.69 15.05
C MET A 118 0.77 -11.86 15.84
N GLN A 119 1.01 -11.72 17.14
CA GLN A 119 0.16 -10.92 18.02
C GLN A 119 1.01 -10.22 19.08
N MET A 120 0.53 -9.07 19.54
CA MET A 120 1.09 -8.38 20.71
C MET A 120 0.59 -9.05 22.00
N ILE A 121 1.49 -9.71 22.74
CA ILE A 121 1.24 -10.31 24.05
C ILE A 121 2.12 -9.58 25.08
N GLY A 122 1.51 -8.86 26.03
CA GLY A 122 2.25 -7.87 26.83
C GLY A 122 2.91 -6.85 25.90
N ASP A 123 4.20 -6.57 26.09
CA ASP A 123 4.94 -5.63 25.24
C ASP A 123 5.75 -6.31 24.13
N SER A 124 5.64 -7.64 24.01
CA SER A 124 6.32 -8.43 22.98
C SER A 124 5.37 -8.85 21.87
N CYS A 125 5.87 -8.81 20.63
CA CYS A 125 5.16 -9.37 19.48
C CYS A 125 5.63 -10.81 19.28
N LEU A 126 4.73 -11.78 19.40
CA LEU A 126 5.07 -13.19 19.30
C LEU A 126 4.41 -13.78 18.05
N VAL A 127 5.12 -14.68 17.38
CA VAL A 127 4.52 -15.58 16.39
C VAL A 127 3.56 -16.48 17.12
N THR A 128 2.31 -16.52 16.69
CA THR A 128 1.27 -17.33 17.33
C THR A 128 0.87 -18.53 16.51
N VAL A 129 0.99 -18.43 15.19
CA VAL A 129 0.73 -19.52 14.26
C VAL A 129 1.77 -19.51 13.15
N VAL A 130 2.17 -20.71 12.75
CA VAL A 130 2.90 -20.99 11.52
C VAL A 130 2.13 -22.09 10.82
N ASP A 131 1.73 -21.85 9.58
CA ASP A 131 0.92 -22.77 8.81
C ASP A 131 1.80 -23.91 8.27
N GLU A 132 1.30 -25.14 8.33
CA GLU A 132 2.02 -26.33 7.85
C GLU A 132 2.25 -26.26 6.34
N GLY A 133 3.45 -26.63 5.88
CA GLY A 133 3.86 -26.57 4.48
C GLY A 133 4.15 -25.15 3.96
N SER A 134 4.09 -24.13 4.81
CA SER A 134 4.40 -22.75 4.42
C SER A 134 5.90 -22.50 4.23
N ASP A 135 6.24 -21.45 3.49
CA ASP A 135 7.61 -20.95 3.40
C ASP A 135 8.17 -20.53 4.78
N ALA A 136 7.31 -20.00 5.66
CA ALA A 136 7.69 -19.67 7.03
C ALA A 136 8.08 -20.90 7.86
N GLU A 137 7.35 -22.01 7.73
CA GLU A 137 7.71 -23.28 8.35
C GLU A 137 9.03 -23.81 7.78
N ALA A 138 9.19 -23.81 6.45
CA ALA A 138 10.39 -24.26 5.77
C ALA A 138 11.65 -23.47 6.22
N GLN A 139 11.49 -22.18 6.52
CA GLN A 139 12.55 -21.32 7.08
C GLN A 139 12.75 -21.48 8.60
N GLY A 140 11.98 -22.37 9.24
CA GLY A 140 12.15 -22.75 10.64
C GLY A 140 11.59 -21.75 11.65
N LEU A 141 10.62 -20.93 11.22
CA LEU A 141 9.81 -20.11 12.12
C LEU A 141 8.97 -21.00 13.02
N LYS A 142 8.80 -20.62 14.30
CA LYS A 142 7.99 -21.39 15.25
C LYS A 142 7.05 -20.48 16.04
N PRO A 143 5.85 -20.98 16.40
CA PRO A 143 5.04 -20.34 17.42
C PRO A 143 5.86 -20.10 18.69
N GLY A 144 5.72 -18.91 19.27
CA GLY A 144 6.46 -18.43 20.43
C GLY A 144 7.73 -17.63 20.10
N ASP A 145 8.22 -17.65 18.85
CA ASP A 145 9.35 -16.78 18.46
C ASP A 145 8.95 -15.31 18.59
N GLU A 146 9.82 -14.48 19.16
CA GLU A 146 9.57 -13.05 19.33
C GLU A 146 9.96 -12.29 18.05
N VAL A 147 9.01 -11.57 17.47
CA VAL A 147 9.19 -10.70 16.32
C VAL A 147 9.80 -9.38 16.78
N VAL A 148 11.09 -9.19 16.49
CA VAL A 148 11.84 -7.97 16.85
C VAL A 148 11.59 -6.85 15.85
N SER A 149 11.51 -7.17 14.56
CA SER A 149 11.15 -6.22 13.51
C SER A 149 10.66 -6.88 12.23
N VAL A 150 9.77 -6.23 11.49
CA VAL A 150 9.36 -6.59 10.12
C VAL A 150 9.72 -5.44 9.17
N ASP A 151 10.51 -5.72 8.14
CA ASP A 151 11.18 -4.76 7.24
C ASP A 151 11.83 -3.56 7.94
N GLY A 152 12.33 -3.76 9.16
CA GLY A 152 12.95 -2.72 9.98
C GLY A 152 12.00 -1.97 10.91
N PHE A 153 10.68 -2.21 10.84
CA PHE A 153 9.70 -1.65 11.77
C PHE A 153 9.58 -2.54 13.01
N ARG A 154 9.76 -1.96 14.20
CA ARG A 154 9.51 -2.64 15.47
C ARG A 154 8.01 -2.60 15.79
N PRO A 155 7.36 -3.76 16.00
CA PRO A 155 5.99 -3.81 16.47
C PRO A 155 5.85 -3.21 17.88
N THR A 156 4.83 -2.38 18.10
CA THR A 156 4.41 -1.90 19.43
C THR A 156 2.89 -1.99 19.51
N ARG A 157 2.31 -1.92 20.71
CA ARG A 157 0.84 -1.94 20.86
C ARG A 157 0.15 -0.83 20.05
N GLU A 158 0.75 0.35 20.01
CA GLU A 158 0.21 1.51 19.32
C GLU A 158 0.35 1.42 17.79
N SER A 159 1.42 0.79 17.30
CA SER A 159 1.75 0.75 15.87
C SER A 159 1.45 -0.57 15.17
N PHE A 160 1.19 -1.65 15.93
CA PHE A 160 1.02 -3.00 15.39
C PHE A 160 -0.10 -3.07 14.36
N TRP A 161 -1.25 -2.46 14.64
CA TRP A 161 -2.38 -2.46 13.70
C TRP A 161 -2.05 -1.74 12.39
N LYS A 162 -1.25 -0.66 12.42
CA LYS A 162 -0.81 0.07 11.22
C LYS A 162 0.10 -0.80 10.36
N MET A 163 0.96 -1.58 11.02
CA MET A 163 1.85 -2.53 10.38
C MET A 163 1.04 -3.67 9.71
N GLU A 164 0.11 -4.29 10.45
CA GLU A 164 -0.79 -5.32 9.92
C GLU A 164 -1.63 -4.78 8.75
N TYR A 165 -2.24 -3.60 8.92
CA TYR A 165 -2.98 -2.92 7.88
C TYR A 165 -2.13 -2.71 6.62
N ASN A 166 -0.91 -2.19 6.78
CA ASN A 166 -0.04 -1.93 5.64
C ASN A 166 0.30 -3.22 4.87
N TYR A 167 0.65 -4.28 5.58
CA TYR A 167 1.16 -5.50 4.96
C TYR A 167 0.11 -6.48 4.46
N ASN A 168 -1.08 -6.48 5.06
CA ASN A 168 -2.10 -7.47 4.77
C ASN A 168 -3.27 -6.87 3.98
N VAL A 169 -3.43 -5.54 3.97
CA VAL A 169 -4.54 -4.86 3.30
C VAL A 169 -4.05 -3.82 2.27
N LEU A 170 -3.26 -2.84 2.71
CA LEU A 170 -2.93 -1.69 1.86
C LEU A 170 -1.91 -2.02 0.78
N ARG A 171 -0.83 -2.70 1.13
CA ARG A 171 0.30 -2.96 0.22
C ARG A 171 0.98 -4.31 0.48
N PRO A 172 0.28 -5.44 0.31
CA PRO A 172 0.89 -6.77 0.35
C PRO A 172 2.13 -6.84 -0.56
N GLN A 173 3.17 -7.50 -0.08
CA GLN A 173 4.43 -7.69 -0.79
C GLN A 173 4.67 -9.20 -0.96
N PRO A 174 5.39 -9.65 -2.00
CA PRO A 174 5.70 -11.07 -2.18
C PRO A 174 6.47 -11.72 -1.04
N GLY A 175 7.10 -10.92 -0.15
CA GLY A 175 7.79 -11.40 1.03
C GLY A 175 8.06 -10.28 2.02
N LYS A 176 8.38 -10.67 3.26
CA LYS A 176 8.70 -9.78 4.40
C LYS A 176 10.06 -10.17 4.96
N ARG A 177 10.92 -9.20 5.29
CA ARG A 177 12.14 -9.48 6.06
C ARG A 177 11.86 -9.35 7.54
N MET A 178 12.01 -10.44 8.28
CA MET A 178 11.78 -10.45 9.71
C MET A 178 13.10 -10.64 10.48
N LYS A 179 13.26 -9.89 11.56
CA LYS A 179 14.22 -10.20 12.62
C LYS A 179 13.45 -10.79 13.78
N MET A 180 13.90 -11.94 14.27
CA MET A 180 13.29 -12.62 15.40
C MET A 180 14.31 -12.99 16.45
N LYS A 181 13.83 -13.12 17.68
CA LYS A 181 14.55 -13.71 18.80
C LYS A 181 13.84 -15.02 19.13
N ARG A 182 14.58 -16.14 19.05
CA ARG A 182 14.01 -17.45 19.38
C ARG A 182 13.60 -17.48 20.85
N SER A 183 12.41 -18.00 21.10
CA SER A 183 12.07 -18.37 22.48
C SER A 183 12.97 -19.51 22.91
N CYS A 184 13.67 -19.32 24.03
CA CYS A 184 14.52 -20.36 24.60
C CYS A 184 13.58 -21.45 25.12
N ARG A 185 13.53 -22.60 24.43
CA ARG A 185 12.77 -23.77 24.90
C ARG A 185 13.36 -24.23 26.24
N VAL A 186 12.71 -23.87 27.34
CA VAL A 186 12.85 -24.54 28.64
C VAL A 186 11.65 -25.46 28.86
N PHE A 187 11.31 -26.29 27.89
CA PHE A 187 10.37 -27.41 28.11
C PHE A 187 10.78 -28.56 27.19
N ALA A 188 11.82 -29.27 27.63
CA ALA A 188 11.96 -30.69 27.38
C ALA A 188 11.53 -31.38 28.68
N THR A 189 10.35 -31.99 28.65
CA THR A 189 9.87 -32.98 29.63
C THR A 189 9.17 -34.06 28.84
#